data_AF-A0A3R7FJK1-F1
#
_entry.id   AF-A0A3R7FJK1-F1
#
_cell.length_a   1.000
_cell.length_b   1.000
_cell.length_c   1.000
_cell.angle_alpha   90.00
_cell.angle_beta   90.00
_cell.angle_gamma   90.00
#
_symmetry.space_group_name_H-M   'P 1'
#
loop_
_entity.id
_entity.type
_entity.pdbx_description
1 polymer ?
#
loop_
_entity_poly.entity_id
_entity_poly.type
_entity_poly.pdbx_seq_one_letter_code
_entity_poly.pdbx_strand_id
1 'polypeptide(L)' 'MMQIGACGICCDVCVLKVKGICLGCAAGNTEYARKLVEFLKKEDVSCPVLECAVKNNIAFCSRDCEKFPCK' A
#
# COMPACT_ATOMS: atom_id res chain seq x y z
N MET A 1 6.77 -16.23 2.90
CA MET A 1 7.55 -14.97 2.84
C MET A 1 6.70 -13.88 3.49
N MET A 2 7.21 -13.21 4.52
CA MET A 2 6.51 -12.10 5.17
C MET A 2 6.59 -10.86 4.27
N GLN A 3 5.44 -10.35 3.82
CA GLN A 3 5.38 -9.16 2.98
C GLN A 3 5.12 -7.92 3.84
N ILE A 4 5.94 -6.88 3.65
CA ILE A 4 5.74 -5.57 4.28
C ILE A 4 5.05 -4.66 3.28
N GLY A 5 3.90 -4.10 3.66
CA GLY A 5 3.18 -3.17 2.81
C GLY A 5 3.84 -1.79 2.76
N ALA A 6 3.42 -0.95 1.82
CA ALA A 6 3.89 0.44 1.72
C ALA A 6 3.67 1.28 3.00
N CYS A 7 2.83 0.83 3.92
CA CYS A 7 2.64 1.44 5.25
C CYS A 7 3.66 0.98 6.32
N GLY A 8 4.53 0.00 6.01
CA GLY A 8 5.50 -0.57 6.94
C GLY A 8 4.95 -1.66 7.86
N ILE A 9 3.66 -2.03 7.75
CA ILE A 9 3.07 -3.12 8.54
C ILE A 9 3.21 -4.46 7.82
N CYS A 10 3.23 -5.54 8.60
CA CYS A 10 3.14 -6.90 8.06
C CYS A 10 1.78 -7.08 7.35
N CYS A 11 1.80 -7.56 6.10
CA CYS A 11 0.58 -7.74 5.32
C CYS A 11 -0.38 -8.76 5.97
N ASP A 12 0.13 -9.71 6.74
CA ASP A 12 -0.70 -10.74 7.39
C ASP A 12 -1.60 -10.16 8.50
N VAL A 13 -1.33 -8.94 8.97
CA VAL A 13 -2.21 -8.20 9.90
C VAL A 13 -3.00 -7.07 9.22
N CYS A 14 -2.82 -6.87 7.92
CA CYS A 14 -3.54 -5.85 7.16
C CYS A 14 -5.00 -6.26 6.97
N VAL A 15 -5.95 -5.39 7.33
CA VAL A 15 -7.40 -5.66 7.21
C VAL A 15 -7.82 -6.04 5.79
N LEU A 16 -7.19 -5.46 4.76
CA LEU A 16 -7.52 -5.77 3.36
C LEU A 16 -7.12 -7.22 2.99
N LYS A 17 -5.96 -7.68 3.46
CA LYS A 17 -5.51 -9.05 3.22
C LYS A 17 -6.32 -10.05 4.06
N VAL A 18 -6.58 -9.73 5.33
CA VAL A 18 -7.38 -10.57 6.24
C VAL A 18 -8.80 -10.77 5.70
N LYS A 19 -9.39 -9.75 5.06
CA LYS A 19 -10.70 -9.85 4.39
C LYS A 19 -10.64 -10.51 3.00
N GLY A 20 -9.48 -10.94 2.53
CA GLY A 20 -9.30 -11.56 1.21
C GLY A 20 -9.43 -10.59 0.03
N ILE A 21 -9.42 -9.28 0.26
CA ILE A 21 -9.56 -8.27 -0.80
C ILE A 21 -8.31 -8.25 -1.67
N CYS A 22 -7.12 -8.39 -1.08
CA CYS A 22 -5.87 -8.50 -1.85
C CYS A 22 -4.98 -9.65 -1.36
N LEU A 23 -4.06 -10.10 -2.22
CA LEU A 23 -3.13 -11.19 -1.92
C LEU A 23 -1.90 -10.75 -1.09
N GLY A 24 -1.70 -9.44 -0.93
CA GLY A 24 -0.50 -8.88 -0.34
C GLY A 24 -0.26 -7.44 -0.81
N CYS A 25 0.70 -6.77 -0.17
CA CYS A 25 1.13 -5.43 -0.55
C CYS A 25 2.64 -5.46 -0.87
N ALA A 26 3.15 -4.37 -1.43
CA ALA A 26 4.56 -4.19 -1.76
C ALA A 26 5.01 -2.75 -1.50
N ALA A 27 6.28 -2.47 -1.77
CA ALA A 27 6.79 -1.10 -1.83
C ALA A 27 6.07 -0.29 -2.91
N GLY A 28 5.70 0.96 -2.59
CA GLY A 28 4.87 1.83 -3.42
C GLY A 28 5.50 2.23 -4.76
N ASN A 29 6.82 2.16 -4.89
CA ASN A 29 7.55 2.45 -6.12
C ASN A 29 7.65 1.26 -7.08
N THR A 30 6.93 0.17 -6.81
CA THR A 30 6.90 -1.02 -7.67
C THR A 30 5.72 -1.00 -8.64
N GLU A 31 5.85 -1.73 -9.75
CA GLU A 31 4.77 -1.91 -10.71
C GLU A 31 3.58 -2.69 -10.13
N TYR A 32 3.86 -3.64 -9.24
CA TYR A 32 2.81 -4.35 -8.51
C TYR A 32 1.97 -3.40 -7.66
N ALA A 33 2.59 -2.44 -6.96
CA ALA A 33 1.87 -1.46 -6.15
C ALA A 33 0.95 -0.57 -7.00
N ARG A 34 1.40 -0.15 -8.20
CA ARG A 34 0.56 0.58 -9.16
C ARG A 34 -0.69 -0.21 -9.56
N LYS A 35 -0.50 -1.45 -9.98
CA LYS A 35 -1.61 -2.36 -10.35
C LYS A 35 -2.54 -2.65 -9.18
N LEU A 36 -2.00 -2.78 -7.97
CA LEU A 36 -2.78 -3.00 -6.76
C LEU A 36 -3.67 -1.79 -6.44
N VAL A 37 -3.17 -0.56 -6.58
CA VAL A 37 -4.01 0.65 -6.43
C VAL A 37 -5.15 0.67 -7.44
N GLU A 38 -4.89 0.33 -8.70
CA GLU A 38 -5.93 0.27 -9.73
C GLU A 38 -6.97 -0.82 -9.45
N PHE A 39 -6.52 -1.98 -8.99
CA PHE A 39 -7.40 -3.08 -8.56
C PHE A 39 -8.29 -2.65 -7.39
N LEU A 40 -7.73 -2.08 -6.32
CA LEU A 40 -8.49 -1.65 -5.15
C LEU A 40 -9.56 -0.62 -5.54
N LYS A 41 -9.23 0.33 -6.42
CA LYS A 41 -10.20 1.31 -6.94
C LYS A 41 -11.37 0.67 -7.69
N LYS A 42 -11.16 -0.44 -8.41
CA LYS A 42 -12.25 -1.17 -9.09
C LYS A 42 -13.16 -1.90 -8.11
N GLU A 43 -12.62 -2.30 -6.96
CA GLU A 43 -13.36 -2.94 -5.87
C GLU A 43 -14.01 -1.92 -4.90
N ASP A 44 -14.03 -0.63 -5.25
CA ASP A 44 -14.52 0.47 -4.40
C ASP A 44 -13.83 0.53 -3.02
N VAL A 45 -12.56 0.11 -2.98
CA VAL A 45 -11.69 0.13 -1.80
C VAL A 45 -10.52 1.07 -2.05
N SER A 46 -10.09 1.80 -1.02
CA SER A 46 -8.88 2.62 -1.09
C SER A 46 -7.90 2.26 0.02
N CYS A 47 -6.62 2.45 -0.27
CA CYS A 47 -5.55 2.40 0.73
C CYS A 47 -4.77 3.71 0.64
N PRO A 48 -5.11 4.73 1.45
CA PRO A 48 -4.51 6.07 1.34
C PRO A 48 -2.98 6.04 1.45
N VAL A 49 -2.44 5.11 2.25
CA VAL A 49 -0.99 4.98 2.46
C VAL A 49 -0.29 4.42 1.22
N LEU A 50 -0.88 3.38 0.59
CA LEU A 50 -0.36 2.82 -0.65
C LEU A 50 -0.49 3.80 -1.81
N GLU A 51 -1.65 4.48 -1.91
CA GLU A 51 -1.88 5.51 -2.92
C GLU A 51 -0.89 6.67 -2.80
N CYS A 52 -0.61 7.12 -1.57
CA CYS A 52 0.41 8.14 -1.32
C CYS A 52 1.78 7.66 -1.78
N ALA A 53 2.17 6.42 -1.43
CA ALA A 53 3.46 5.87 -1.81
C ALA A 53 3.61 5.74 -3.34
N VAL A 54 2.58 5.24 -4.02
CA VAL A 54 2.53 5.13 -5.48
C VAL A 54 2.58 6.50 -6.15
N LYS A 55 1.77 7.46 -5.69
CA LYS A 55 1.68 8.81 -6.27
C LYS A 55 2.99 9.57 -6.16
N ASN A 56 3.72 9.42 -5.05
CA ASN A 56 5.01 10.07 -4.85
C ASN A 56 6.20 9.20 -5.32
N ASN A 57 5.94 8.02 -5.89
CA ASN A 57 6.96 7.06 -6.34
C ASN A 57 8.01 6.71 -5.26
N ILE A 58 7.55 6.46 -4.03
CA ILE A 58 8.38 6.11 -2.87
C ILE A 58 8.08 4.68 -2.37
N ALA A 59 9.02 4.05 -1.67
CA ALA A 59 8.87 2.66 -1.25
C ALA A 59 7.90 2.50 -0.07
N PHE A 60 8.10 3.24 1.02
CA PHE A 60 7.26 3.17 2.22
C PHE A 60 6.81 4.56 2.65
N CYS A 61 5.51 4.80 2.67
CA CYS A 61 4.95 6.12 3.01
C CYS A 61 5.35 6.58 4.42
N SER A 62 5.30 5.70 5.41
CA SER A 62 5.65 6.03 6.80
C SER A 62 7.12 6.38 7.03
N ARG A 63 8.02 5.99 6.11
CA ARG A 63 9.47 6.23 6.19
C ARG A 63 9.95 7.30 5.21
N ASP A 64 9.45 7.25 3.98
CA ASP A 64 9.99 7.97 2.83
C ASP A 64 9.14 9.20 2.44
N CYS A 65 7.93 9.38 2.99
CA CYS A 65 7.10 10.52 2.66
C CYS A 65 7.44 11.72 3.55
N GLU A 66 7.94 12.80 2.96
CA GLU A 66 8.25 14.06 3.68
C GLU A 66 7.02 14.73 4.32
N LYS A 67 5.82 14.39 3.83
CA LYS A 67 4.55 14.89 4.37
C LYS A 67 4.04 14.04 5.52
N PHE A 68 4.65 12.90 5.81
CA PHE A 68 4.22 12.02 6.88
C PHE A 68 4.67 12.56 8.26
N PRO A 69 3.80 12.57 9.28
CA PRO A 69 2.37 12.20 9.25
C PRO A 69 1.55 13.22 8.46
N CYS A 70 0.77 12.72 7.48
CA CYS A 70 -0.03 13.57 6.61
C CYS A 70 -1.07 14.35 7.43
N LYS A 71 -1.30 15.62 7.09
CA LYS A 71 -2.32 16.48 7.70
C LYS A 71 -3.70 16.23 7.12
#